data_AF-A0A929XLL0-F1
#
_entry.id   AF-A0A929XLL0-F1
#
_cell.length_a   1.000
_cell.length_b   1.000
_cell.length_c   1.000
_cell.angle_alpha   90.00
_cell.angle_beta   90.00
_cell.angle_gamma   90.00
#
_symmetry.space_group_name_H-M   'P 1'
#
loop_
_entity.id
_entity.type
_entity.pdbx_description
1 polymer ?
#
loop_
_entity_poly.entity_id
_entity_poly.type
_entity_poly.pdbx_seq_one_letter_code
_entity_poly.pdbx_strand_id
1 'polypeptide(L)'
;MIGKWLTLTAGTDPIEMVSEVTDHQISENALHRFFKNLPDQAMQFAIQVAVTLLVVLIALRLIRMLVSVVKKSLDKTQMDAGMSGFLCSFLSAALKVLLLFGVLSSFGVNSASIVALLGSAGVAIGLALQGGLSNLIGGLIILILKPFVVGDYISEDSHSHEGTVQEIGLFYTQLYTYDQKVVVLPNGDLANTGVINMTKQPRRMLEMKVGVSYDADIDQTKQVLRKVMEELPESLKQEPFLVFVDSLQDSSVV
;
A
#
# COMPACT_ATOMS: atom_id res chain seq x y z
N MET A 1 -55.11 -94.24 26.28
CA MET A 1 -54.93 -93.04 25.42
C MET A 1 -53.73 -92.28 25.97
N ILE A 2 -52.53 -92.48 25.40
CA ILE A 2 -51.88 -91.55 24.45
C ILE A 2 -51.81 -90.16 25.11
N GLY A 3 -50.69 -89.60 25.58
CA GLY A 3 -49.27 -89.56 25.19
C GLY A 3 -48.85 -88.07 25.38
N LYS A 4 -47.61 -87.60 25.34
CA LYS A 4 -46.27 -88.12 25.58
C LYS A 4 -45.37 -86.84 25.60
N TRP A 5 -44.84 -86.41 26.77
CA TRP A 5 -43.58 -85.64 26.98
C TRP A 5 -43.55 -84.20 26.36
N LEU A 6 -42.69 -83.22 26.65
CA LEU A 6 -41.37 -83.06 27.27
C LEU A 6 -41.17 -81.54 27.56
N THR A 7 -40.39 -81.18 28.57
CA THR A 7 -40.11 -79.80 29.02
C THR A 7 -38.94 -79.11 28.29
N LEU A 8 -38.92 -77.76 28.35
CA LEU A 8 -37.82 -76.79 28.17
C LEU A 8 -37.41 -76.39 26.73
N THR A 9 -37.57 -75.10 26.39
CA THR A 9 -36.48 -74.16 26.05
C THR A 9 -37.00 -72.72 26.01
N ALA A 10 -36.24 -71.80 26.61
CA ALA A 10 -36.41 -70.36 26.51
C ALA A 10 -36.40 -69.88 25.04
N GLY A 11 -37.32 -68.97 24.71
CA GLY A 11 -37.39 -68.33 23.40
C GLY A 11 -38.18 -67.04 23.54
N THR A 12 -37.46 -65.92 23.42
CA THR A 12 -37.91 -64.53 23.43
C THR A 12 -39.16 -64.30 22.59
N ASP A 13 -40.07 -63.48 23.12
CA ASP A 13 -41.34 -63.13 22.49
C ASP A 13 -41.14 -62.52 21.08
N PRO A 14 -41.90 -62.96 20.07
CA PRO A 14 -41.78 -62.46 18.69
C PRO A 14 -42.16 -60.98 18.53
N ILE A 15 -42.59 -60.31 19.61
CA ILE A 15 -42.97 -58.89 19.63
C ILE A 15 -41.73 -57.99 19.82
N GLU A 16 -40.68 -58.44 20.51
CA GLU A 16 -39.45 -57.66 20.73
C GLU A 16 -38.55 -57.60 19.47
N MET A 17 -38.50 -58.68 18.68
CA MET A 17 -37.79 -58.68 17.39
C MET A 17 -38.45 -57.78 16.34
N VAL A 18 -39.75 -57.51 16.45
CA VAL A 18 -40.47 -56.65 15.50
C VAL A 18 -40.26 -55.18 15.83
N SER A 19 -40.09 -54.79 17.10
CA SER A 19 -39.81 -53.39 17.46
C SER A 19 -38.40 -52.93 17.09
N GLU A 20 -37.41 -53.83 17.17
CA GLU A 20 -35.99 -53.47 16.95
C GLU A 20 -35.61 -53.42 15.46
N VAL A 21 -36.26 -54.24 14.62
CA VAL A 21 -36.07 -54.22 13.15
C VAL A 21 -36.81 -53.04 12.50
N THR A 22 -37.90 -52.57 13.11
CA THR A 22 -38.74 -51.52 12.53
C THR A 22 -38.13 -50.12 12.69
N ASP A 23 -37.42 -49.83 13.78
CA ASP A 23 -36.86 -48.49 14.02
C ASP A 23 -35.58 -48.21 13.19
N HIS A 24 -34.73 -49.22 13.01
CA HIS A 24 -33.51 -49.10 12.19
C HIS A 24 -33.79 -49.06 10.68
N GLN A 25 -34.80 -49.80 10.18
CA GLN A 25 -35.15 -49.78 8.76
C GLN A 25 -36.00 -48.57 8.35
N ILE A 26 -36.74 -47.95 9.27
CA ILE A 26 -37.52 -46.75 8.96
C ILE A 26 -36.60 -45.53 8.76
N SER A 27 -35.52 -45.40 9.53
CA SER A 27 -34.59 -44.26 9.40
C SER A 27 -33.83 -44.27 8.06
N GLU A 28 -33.30 -45.42 7.63
CA GLU A 28 -32.64 -45.55 6.32
C GLU A 28 -33.64 -45.32 5.17
N ASN A 29 -34.86 -45.85 5.27
CA ASN A 29 -35.86 -45.75 4.20
C ASN A 29 -36.57 -44.38 4.16
N ALA A 30 -36.73 -43.69 5.28
CA ALA A 30 -37.33 -42.36 5.33
C ALA A 30 -36.41 -41.32 4.69
N LEU A 31 -35.11 -41.35 5.02
CA LEU A 31 -34.11 -40.53 4.34
C LEU A 31 -34.09 -40.84 2.84
N HIS A 32 -34.07 -42.12 2.47
CA HIS A 32 -34.05 -42.53 1.06
C HIS A 32 -35.30 -42.08 0.29
N ARG A 33 -36.49 -42.09 0.91
CA ARG A 33 -37.73 -41.57 0.29
C ARG A 33 -37.75 -40.05 0.21
N PHE A 34 -37.23 -39.34 1.21
CA PHE A 34 -37.06 -37.88 1.16
C PHE A 34 -36.10 -37.48 0.03
N PHE A 35 -34.95 -38.16 -0.11
CA PHE A 35 -34.00 -37.93 -1.20
C PHE A 35 -34.55 -38.31 -2.58
N LYS A 36 -35.41 -39.34 -2.66
CA LYS A 36 -36.00 -39.82 -3.92
C LYS A 36 -37.21 -39.00 -4.40
N ASN A 37 -37.91 -38.32 -3.49
CA ASN A 37 -39.06 -37.48 -3.82
C ASN A 37 -38.71 -35.98 -3.96
N LEU A 38 -37.45 -35.61 -3.76
CA LEU A 38 -36.98 -34.28 -4.12
C LEU A 38 -36.90 -34.19 -5.64
N PRO A 39 -37.42 -33.12 -6.27
CA PRO A 39 -37.19 -32.90 -7.69
C PRO A 39 -35.67 -32.87 -7.94
N ASP A 40 -35.19 -33.45 -9.03
CA ASP A 40 -33.75 -33.54 -9.33
C ASP A 40 -33.00 -32.20 -9.20
N GLN A 41 -33.71 -31.09 -9.44
CA GLN A 41 -33.25 -29.72 -9.24
C GLN A 41 -32.91 -29.39 -7.77
N ALA A 42 -33.69 -29.87 -6.81
CA ALA A 42 -33.45 -29.66 -5.39
C ALA A 42 -32.24 -30.49 -4.89
N MET A 43 -32.03 -31.68 -5.43
CA MET A 43 -30.84 -32.49 -5.14
C MET A 43 -29.56 -31.79 -5.64
N GLN A 44 -29.57 -31.30 -6.88
CA GLN A 44 -28.43 -30.57 -7.45
C GLN A 44 -28.13 -29.29 -6.66
N PHE A 45 -29.16 -28.54 -6.29
CA PHE A 45 -29.02 -27.34 -5.46
C PHE A 45 -28.44 -27.67 -4.08
N ALA A 46 -28.89 -28.74 -3.43
CA ALA A 46 -28.38 -29.17 -2.13
C ALA A 46 -26.88 -29.55 -2.19
N ILE A 47 -26.46 -30.27 -3.24
CA ILE A 47 -25.05 -30.61 -3.46
C ILE A 47 -24.22 -29.34 -3.70
N GLN A 48 -24.71 -28.43 -4.53
CA GLN A 48 -24.03 -27.16 -4.82
C GLN A 48 -23.85 -26.30 -3.57
N VAL A 49 -24.87 -26.19 -2.72
CA VAL A 49 -24.79 -25.51 -1.42
C VAL A 49 -23.77 -26.19 -0.52
N ALA A 50 -23.79 -27.51 -0.42
CA ALA A 50 -22.86 -28.27 0.41
C ALA A 50 -21.40 -28.09 -0.02
N VAL A 51 -21.12 -28.18 -1.33
CA VAL A 51 -19.78 -27.95 -1.89
C VAL A 51 -19.33 -26.51 -1.66
N THR A 52 -20.21 -25.54 -1.90
CA THR A 52 -19.90 -24.11 -1.69
C THR A 52 -19.60 -23.84 -0.21
N LEU A 53 -20.37 -24.42 0.70
CA LEU A 53 -20.15 -24.28 2.14
C LEU A 53 -18.81 -24.89 2.56
N LEU A 54 -18.46 -26.08 2.03
CA LEU A 54 -17.16 -26.70 2.25
C LEU A 54 -16.01 -25.79 1.78
N VAL A 55 -16.12 -25.24 0.57
CA VAL A 55 -15.12 -24.31 -0.01
C VAL A 55 -14.99 -23.06 0.84
N VAL A 56 -16.10 -22.47 1.31
CA VAL A 56 -16.11 -21.30 2.18
C VAL A 56 -15.41 -21.61 3.51
N LEU A 57 -15.67 -22.76 4.14
CA LEU A 57 -15.01 -23.15 5.37
C LEU A 57 -13.49 -23.27 5.20
N ILE A 58 -13.05 -23.92 4.11
CA ILE A 58 -11.63 -24.04 3.76
C ILE A 58 -11.02 -22.66 3.52
N ALA A 59 -11.67 -21.82 2.70
CA ALA A 59 -11.20 -20.48 2.38
C ALA A 59 -11.11 -19.59 3.63
N LEU A 60 -12.10 -19.61 4.52
CA LEU A 60 -12.05 -18.86 5.79
C LEU A 60 -10.92 -19.34 6.70
N ARG A 61 -10.55 -20.62 6.64
CA ARG A 61 -9.38 -21.15 7.36
C ARG A 61 -8.07 -20.68 6.71
N LEU A 62 -7.99 -20.68 5.38
CA LEU A 62 -6.84 -20.15 4.64
C LEU A 62 -6.64 -18.66 4.89
N ILE A 63 -7.70 -17.85 4.85
CA ILE A 63 -7.65 -16.41 5.15
C ILE A 63 -7.10 -16.18 6.56
N ARG A 64 -7.62 -16.91 7.56
CA ARG A 64 -7.11 -16.82 8.94
C ARG A 64 -5.64 -17.20 9.03
N MET A 65 -5.21 -18.24 8.31
CA MET A 65 -3.81 -18.64 8.26
C MET A 65 -2.93 -17.55 7.64
N LEU A 66 -3.30 -17.01 6.48
CA LEU A 66 -2.57 -15.94 5.80
C LEU A 66 -2.46 -14.69 6.67
N VAL A 67 -3.56 -14.24 7.26
CA VAL A 67 -3.56 -13.08 8.17
C VAL A 67 -2.70 -13.34 9.40
N SER A 68 -2.70 -14.56 9.94
CA SER A 68 -1.82 -14.92 11.07
C SER A 68 -0.33 -14.89 10.69
N VAL A 69 0.02 -15.32 9.47
CA VAL A 69 1.40 -15.23 8.96
C VAL A 69 1.83 -13.77 8.81
N VAL A 70 0.98 -12.94 8.20
CA VAL A 70 1.25 -11.50 8.04
C VAL A 70 1.39 -10.83 9.40
N LYS A 71 0.47 -11.10 10.34
CA LYS A 71 0.53 -10.56 11.71
C LYS A 71 1.85 -10.92 12.39
N LYS A 72 2.27 -12.18 12.35
CA LYS A 72 3.55 -12.63 12.90
C LYS A 72 4.76 -11.94 12.26
N SER A 73 4.66 -11.57 10.98
CA SER A 73 5.72 -10.81 10.31
C SER A 73 5.75 -9.36 10.77
N LEU A 74 4.58 -8.72 10.92
CA LEU A 74 4.46 -7.33 11.36
C LEU A 74 4.86 -7.14 12.83
N ASP A 75 4.54 -8.10 13.69
CA ASP A 75 4.89 -8.06 15.11
C ASP A 75 6.42 -8.14 15.32
N LYS A 76 7.17 -8.67 14.35
CA LYS A 76 8.64 -8.69 14.38
C LYS A 76 9.28 -7.33 14.03
N THR A 77 8.54 -6.44 13.38
CA THR A 77 9.08 -5.19 12.82
C THR A 77 9.03 -4.01 13.80
N GLN A 78 8.77 -4.25 15.11
CA GLN A 78 8.52 -3.22 16.13
C GLN A 78 7.44 -2.21 15.74
N MET A 79 6.51 -2.61 14.87
CA MET A 79 5.44 -1.75 14.41
C MET A 79 4.38 -1.59 15.51
N ASP A 80 3.79 -0.41 15.62
CA ASP A 80 2.74 -0.14 16.60
C ASP A 80 1.60 -1.18 16.50
N ALA A 81 1.13 -1.66 17.66
CA ALA A 81 0.12 -2.72 17.73
C ALA A 81 -1.20 -2.30 17.06
N GLY A 82 -1.54 -1.01 17.10
CA GLY A 82 -2.68 -0.44 16.40
C GLY A 82 -2.53 -0.52 14.88
N MET A 83 -1.35 -0.19 14.34
CA MET A 83 -1.07 -0.27 12.90
C MET A 83 -1.10 -1.73 12.38
N SER A 84 -0.46 -2.65 13.12
CA SER A 84 -0.50 -4.10 12.79
C SER A 84 -1.94 -4.63 12.78
N GLY A 85 -2.75 -4.24 13.77
CA GLY A 85 -4.17 -4.60 13.86
C GLY A 85 -4.99 -4.04 12.69
N PHE A 86 -4.76 -2.78 12.31
CA PHE A 86 -5.44 -2.14 11.18
C PHE A 86 -5.15 -2.86 9.86
N LEU A 87 -3.87 -3.12 9.54
CA LEU A 87 -3.49 -3.80 8.29
C LEU A 87 -4.02 -5.24 8.23
N CYS A 88 -3.95 -5.98 9.34
CA CYS A 88 -4.49 -7.34 9.40
C CYS A 88 -6.01 -7.35 9.20
N SER A 89 -6.72 -6.38 9.79
CA SER A 89 -8.17 -6.24 9.65
C SER A 89 -8.56 -5.86 8.22
N PHE A 90 -7.85 -4.90 7.62
CA PHE A 90 -8.03 -4.50 6.24
C PHE A 90 -7.81 -5.66 5.27
N LEU A 91 -6.70 -6.39 5.40
CA LEU A 91 -6.40 -7.57 4.59
C LEU A 91 -7.47 -8.67 4.77
N SER A 92 -7.90 -8.92 6.02
CA SER A 92 -8.97 -9.89 6.27
C SER A 92 -10.29 -9.47 5.62
N ALA A 93 -10.64 -8.18 5.67
CA ALA A 93 -11.86 -7.67 5.07
C ALA A 93 -11.81 -7.80 3.53
N ALA A 94 -10.71 -7.38 2.91
CA ALA A 94 -10.52 -7.49 1.46
C ALA A 94 -10.64 -8.94 0.97
N LEU A 95 -9.96 -9.89 1.63
CA LEU A 95 -10.03 -11.32 1.27
C LEU A 95 -11.44 -11.91 1.47
N LYS A 96 -12.17 -11.49 2.52
CA LYS A 96 -13.55 -11.93 2.75
C LYS A 96 -14.52 -11.36 1.69
N VAL A 97 -14.32 -10.13 1.24
CA VAL A 97 -15.10 -9.53 0.14
C VAL A 97 -14.87 -10.30 -1.16
N LEU A 98 -13.62 -10.65 -1.48
CA LEU A 98 -13.31 -11.49 -2.65
C LEU A 98 -13.97 -12.88 -2.54
N LEU A 99 -13.91 -13.50 -1.35
CA LEU A 99 -14.58 -14.77 -1.09
C LEU A 99 -16.10 -14.66 -1.29
N LEU A 100 -16.73 -13.60 -0.77
CA LEU A 100 -18.16 -13.35 -0.94
C LEU A 100 -18.54 -13.31 -2.42
N PHE A 101 -17.78 -12.59 -3.25
CA PHE A 101 -18.02 -12.56 -4.69
C PHE A 101 -17.86 -13.93 -5.36
N GLY A 102 -16.88 -14.73 -4.94
CA GLY A 102 -16.73 -16.12 -5.40
C GLY A 102 -17.95 -17.00 -5.06
N VAL A 103 -18.53 -16.81 -3.88
CA VAL A 103 -19.76 -17.49 -3.47
C VAL A 103 -20.93 -17.05 -4.34
N LEU A 104 -21.14 -15.75 -4.52
CA LEU A 104 -22.22 -15.21 -5.37
C LEU A 104 -22.14 -15.74 -6.81
N SER A 105 -20.92 -15.78 -7.38
CA SER A 105 -20.70 -16.32 -8.72
C SER A 105 -21.07 -17.81 -8.79
N SER A 106 -20.85 -18.57 -7.70
CA SER A 106 -21.20 -19.99 -7.64
C SER A 106 -22.72 -20.20 -7.63
N PHE A 107 -23.51 -19.23 -7.18
CA PHE A 107 -24.99 -19.25 -7.20
C PHE A 107 -25.61 -18.72 -8.50
N GLY A 108 -24.80 -18.51 -9.54
CA GLY A 108 -25.30 -18.07 -10.85
C GLY A 108 -25.55 -16.57 -10.95
N VAL A 109 -25.07 -15.77 -9.99
CA VAL A 109 -24.98 -14.32 -10.19
C VAL A 109 -24.07 -14.06 -11.39
N ASN A 110 -24.51 -13.18 -12.29
CA ASN A 110 -23.75 -12.85 -13.48
C ASN A 110 -22.35 -12.35 -13.10
N SER A 111 -21.33 -13.13 -13.46
CA SER A 111 -19.93 -12.79 -13.20
C SER A 111 -19.55 -11.45 -13.84
N ALA A 112 -20.16 -11.07 -14.97
CA ALA A 112 -19.95 -9.76 -15.58
C ALA A 112 -20.43 -8.61 -14.68
N SER A 113 -21.56 -8.76 -13.98
CA SER A 113 -22.07 -7.75 -13.05
C SER A 113 -21.16 -7.61 -11.81
N ILE A 114 -20.64 -8.74 -11.32
CA ILE A 114 -19.67 -8.75 -10.21
C ILE A 114 -18.36 -8.07 -10.63
N VAL A 115 -17.84 -8.41 -11.81
CA VAL A 115 -16.62 -7.80 -12.35
C VAL A 115 -16.82 -6.31 -12.60
N ALA A 116 -17.98 -5.88 -13.09
CA ALA A 116 -18.29 -4.46 -13.26
C ALA A 116 -18.29 -3.70 -11.91
N LEU A 117 -18.88 -4.28 -10.87
CA LEU A 117 -18.89 -3.70 -9.53
C LEU A 117 -17.50 -3.67 -8.88
N LEU A 118 -16.74 -4.76 -9.01
CA LEU A 118 -15.36 -4.84 -8.52
C LEU A 118 -14.44 -3.89 -9.28
N GLY A 119 -14.64 -3.76 -10.59
CA GLY A 119 -13.89 -2.83 -11.44
C GLY A 119 -14.15 -1.38 -11.03
N SER A 120 -15.40 -0.99 -10.85
CA SER A 120 -15.74 0.38 -10.43
C SER A 120 -15.26 0.70 -9.01
N ALA A 121 -15.46 -0.22 -8.06
CA ALA A 121 -14.94 -0.08 -6.70
C ALA A 121 -13.41 -0.05 -6.68
N GLY A 122 -12.75 -0.88 -7.49
CA GLY A 122 -11.30 -0.94 -7.62
C GLY A 122 -10.71 0.36 -8.16
N VAL A 123 -11.34 0.96 -9.18
CA VAL A 123 -10.95 2.30 -9.69
C VAL A 123 -11.13 3.36 -8.62
N ALA A 124 -12.26 3.38 -7.92
CA ALA A 124 -12.52 4.36 -6.86
C ALA A 124 -11.48 4.27 -5.73
N ILE A 125 -11.16 3.05 -5.28
CA ILE A 125 -10.12 2.81 -4.26
C ILE A 125 -8.73 3.18 -4.80
N GLY A 126 -8.43 2.83 -6.06
CA GLY A 126 -7.16 3.15 -6.71
C GLY A 126 -6.91 4.65 -6.79
N LEU A 127 -7.92 5.43 -7.19
CA LEU A 127 -7.87 6.89 -7.21
C LEU A 127 -7.70 7.47 -5.80
N ALA A 128 -8.39 6.89 -4.80
CA ALA A 128 -8.24 7.32 -3.41
C ALA A 128 -6.83 7.06 -2.85
N LEU A 129 -6.16 5.99 -3.29
CA LEU A 129 -4.81 5.61 -2.85
C LEU A 129 -3.68 6.17 -3.74
N GLN A 130 -4.03 6.86 -4.83
CA GLN A 130 -3.06 7.33 -5.85
C GLN A 130 -1.93 8.16 -5.23
N GLY A 131 -2.25 9.09 -4.32
CA GLY A 131 -1.24 9.94 -3.68
C GLY A 131 -0.23 9.16 -2.82
N GLY A 132 -0.71 8.19 -2.04
CA GLY A 132 0.17 7.36 -1.21
C GLY A 132 1.09 6.46 -2.04
N LEU A 133 0.57 5.88 -3.13
CA LEU A 133 1.37 5.05 -4.03
C LEU A 133 2.41 5.87 -4.82
N SER A 134 2.04 7.09 -5.23
CA SER A 134 2.98 8.05 -5.85
C SER A 134 4.18 8.30 -4.94
N ASN A 135 3.94 8.52 -3.64
CA ASN A 135 5.00 8.74 -2.67
C ASN A 135 5.90 7.51 -2.47
N LEU A 136 5.33 6.31 -2.41
CA LEU A 136 6.11 5.09 -2.30
C LEU A 136 7.02 4.87 -3.52
N ILE A 137 6.47 5.07 -4.72
CA ILE A 137 7.23 4.93 -5.96
C ILE A 137 8.30 6.01 -6.06
N GLY A 138 7.98 7.26 -5.71
CA GLY A 138 8.94 8.36 -5.64
C GLY A 138 10.11 8.04 -4.69
N GLY A 139 9.81 7.49 -3.51
CA GLY A 139 10.84 7.08 -2.56
C GLY A 139 11.76 5.99 -3.12
N LEU A 140 11.18 4.98 -3.76
CA LEU A 140 11.95 3.91 -4.40
C LEU A 140 12.84 4.45 -5.53
N ILE A 141 12.32 5.36 -6.36
CA ILE A 141 13.07 6.00 -7.45
C ILE A 141 14.25 6.81 -6.89
N ILE A 142 14.03 7.59 -5.82
CA ILE A 142 15.09 8.35 -5.15
C ILE A 142 16.18 7.41 -4.63
N LEU A 143 15.81 6.29 -3.99
CA LEU A 143 16.78 5.33 -3.45
C LEU A 143 17.58 4.60 -4.53
N ILE A 144 16.97 4.28 -5.67
CA ILE A 144 17.63 3.56 -6.78
C ILE A 144 18.50 4.52 -7.60
N LEU A 145 17.95 5.65 -8.04
CA LEU A 145 18.62 6.58 -8.95
C LEU A 145 19.54 7.56 -8.22
N LYS A 146 19.34 7.76 -6.91
CA LYS A 146 20.12 8.66 -6.05
C LYS A 146 20.38 10.03 -6.70
N PRO A 147 19.33 10.78 -7.10
CA PRO A 147 19.51 12.15 -7.57
C PRO A 147 20.21 13.01 -6.50
N PHE A 148 19.90 12.75 -5.24
CA PHE A 148 20.55 13.26 -4.03
C PHE A 148 20.68 12.13 -2.99
N VAL A 149 21.52 12.34 -1.98
CA VAL A 149 21.72 11.41 -0.86
C VAL A 149 21.59 12.12 0.49
N VAL A 150 21.50 11.35 1.57
CA VAL A 150 21.57 11.90 2.94
C VAL A 150 22.86 12.70 3.11
N GLY A 151 22.72 13.94 3.59
CA GLY A 151 23.80 14.91 3.73
C GLY A 151 23.87 15.96 2.62
N ASP A 152 23.17 15.78 1.50
CA ASP A 152 23.11 16.80 0.45
C ASP A 152 22.21 17.97 0.87
N TYR A 153 22.60 19.20 0.55
CA TYR A 153 21.75 20.37 0.62
C TYR A 153 20.93 20.49 -0.68
N ILE A 154 19.63 20.37 -0.56
CA ILE A 154 18.71 20.41 -1.69
C ILE A 154 17.69 21.53 -1.53
N SER A 155 17.18 22.03 -2.66
CA SER A 155 16.07 22.95 -2.73
C SER A 155 14.98 22.34 -3.62
N GLU A 156 13.75 22.33 -3.10
CA GLU A 156 12.54 21.87 -3.78
C GLU A 156 11.90 23.03 -4.54
N ASP A 157 11.64 22.83 -5.83
CA ASP A 157 11.21 23.89 -6.74
C ASP A 157 9.78 24.39 -6.47
N SER A 158 8.87 23.52 -6.00
CA SER A 158 7.43 23.87 -5.95
C SER A 158 7.02 24.74 -4.77
N HIS A 159 7.63 24.58 -3.60
CA HIS A 159 7.30 25.36 -2.40
C HIS A 159 8.50 26.13 -1.85
N SER A 160 9.62 26.15 -2.59
CA SER A 160 10.86 26.83 -2.18
C SER A 160 11.37 26.37 -0.81
N HIS A 161 11.09 25.13 -0.41
CA HIS A 161 11.69 24.54 0.77
C HIS A 161 13.12 24.13 0.46
N GLU A 162 14.06 24.45 1.34
CA GLU A 162 15.45 24.08 1.20
C GLU A 162 16.02 23.57 2.51
N GLY A 163 16.99 22.66 2.43
CA GLY A 163 17.64 22.12 3.61
C GLY A 163 18.55 20.95 3.30
N THR A 164 19.22 20.47 4.35
CA THR A 164 20.09 19.29 4.28
C THR A 164 19.27 18.03 4.47
N VAL A 165 19.40 17.06 3.57
CA VAL A 165 18.70 15.78 3.65
C VAL A 165 19.17 15.00 4.87
N GLN A 166 18.27 14.76 5.82
CA GLN A 166 18.57 14.01 7.05
C GLN A 166 18.22 12.54 6.90
N GLU A 167 17.06 12.24 6.34
CA GLU A 167 16.55 10.88 6.18
C GLU A 167 15.72 10.77 4.90
N ILE A 168 15.89 9.68 4.16
CA ILE A 168 15.05 9.30 3.03
C ILE A 168 14.25 8.07 3.45
N GLY A 169 12.99 8.29 3.83
CA GLY A 169 12.05 7.23 4.18
C GLY A 169 11.34 6.68 2.94
N LEU A 170 10.42 5.73 3.15
CA LEU A 170 9.66 5.10 2.05
C LEU A 170 8.68 6.09 1.38
N PHE A 171 7.99 6.91 2.19
CA PHE A 171 6.97 7.84 1.70
C PHE A 171 7.39 9.31 1.78
N TYR A 172 8.33 9.65 2.65
CA TYR A 172 8.74 11.02 2.94
C TYR A 172 10.25 11.12 3.05
N THR A 173 10.77 12.30 2.73
CA THR A 173 12.16 12.73 2.97
C THR A 173 12.13 13.87 3.99
N GLN A 174 13.03 13.81 4.96
CA GLN A 174 13.17 14.85 5.99
C GLN A 174 14.37 15.73 5.66
N LEU A 175 14.13 17.04 5.63
CA LEU A 175 15.15 18.06 5.45
C LEU A 175 15.33 18.84 6.75
N TYR A 176 16.58 19.17 7.07
CA TYR A 176 16.93 20.08 8.15
C TYR A 176 17.35 21.42 7.56
N THR A 177 16.59 22.46 7.86
CA THR A 177 16.82 23.81 7.35
C THR A 177 17.95 24.51 8.11
N TYR A 178 18.48 25.59 7.56
CA TYR A 178 19.52 26.38 8.23
C TYR A 178 19.02 27.05 9.53
N ASP A 179 17.71 27.29 9.65
CA ASP A 179 17.06 27.85 10.84
C ASP A 179 16.56 26.78 11.82
N GLN A 180 17.11 25.55 11.74
CA GLN A 180 16.86 24.43 12.65
C GLN A 180 15.41 23.91 12.67
N LYS A 181 14.72 23.97 11.53
CA LYS A 181 13.40 23.36 11.35
C LYS A 181 13.53 22.03 10.62
N VAL A 182 12.60 21.12 10.93
CA VAL A 182 12.43 19.87 10.18
C VAL A 182 11.32 20.07 9.17
N VAL A 183 11.65 19.94 7.89
CA VAL A 183 10.68 19.96 6.78
C VAL A 183 10.48 18.53 6.30
N VAL A 184 9.24 18.06 6.30
CA VAL A 184 8.89 16.71 5.85
C VAL A 184 8.24 16.82 4.49
N LEU A 185 8.93 16.35 3.46
CA LEU A 185 8.46 16.41 2.08
C LEU A 185 8.01 15.03 1.59
N PRO A 186 6.84 14.91 0.96
CA PRO A 186 6.43 13.68 0.31
C PRO A 186 7.37 13.35 -0.85
N ASN A 187 7.81 12.09 -0.91
CA ASN A 187 8.76 11.64 -1.94
C ASN A 187 8.18 11.71 -3.36
N GLY A 188 6.86 11.63 -3.50
CA GLY A 188 6.20 11.74 -4.79
C GLY A 188 6.40 13.12 -5.38
N ASP A 189 6.31 14.17 -4.56
CA ASP A 189 6.54 15.53 -5.03
C ASP A 189 8.01 15.70 -5.42
N LEU A 190 8.96 15.27 -4.58
CA LEU A 190 10.39 15.34 -4.90
C LEU A 190 10.81 14.55 -6.14
N ALA A 191 10.11 13.47 -6.47
CA ALA A 191 10.38 12.66 -7.66
C ALA A 191 9.69 13.18 -8.92
N ASN A 192 8.56 13.88 -8.78
CA ASN A 192 7.78 14.44 -9.88
C ASN A 192 8.19 15.88 -10.24
N THR A 193 8.73 16.63 -9.28
CA THR A 193 9.17 18.02 -9.44
C THR A 193 10.69 18.09 -9.61
N GLY A 194 11.18 19.27 -9.98
CA GLY A 194 12.62 19.53 -10.02
C GLY A 194 13.20 19.62 -8.60
N VAL A 195 14.35 18.98 -8.39
CA VAL A 195 15.16 19.15 -7.18
C VAL A 195 16.51 19.73 -7.57
N ILE A 196 16.85 20.88 -7.00
CA ILE A 196 18.15 21.51 -7.20
C ILE A 196 19.08 21.04 -6.08
N ASN A 197 20.11 20.29 -6.45
CA ASN A 197 21.14 19.85 -5.51
C ASN A 197 22.30 20.86 -5.49
N MET A 198 22.46 21.54 -4.36
CA MET A 198 23.48 22.58 -4.19
C MET A 198 24.84 22.02 -3.75
N THR A 199 24.91 20.76 -3.32
CA THR A 199 26.12 20.13 -2.76
C THR A 199 26.86 19.25 -3.76
N LYS A 200 26.16 18.70 -4.76
CA LYS A 200 26.72 17.71 -5.69
C LYS A 200 27.83 18.27 -6.58
N GLN A 201 27.84 19.58 -6.84
CA GLN A 201 28.90 20.25 -7.58
C GLN A 201 29.89 20.91 -6.60
N PRO A 202 31.20 20.68 -6.74
CA PRO A 202 32.21 21.23 -5.83
C PRO A 202 32.45 22.73 -6.01
N ARG A 203 31.93 23.32 -7.09
CA ARG A 203 32.10 24.72 -7.47
C ARG A 203 30.74 25.30 -7.84
N ARG A 204 30.50 26.55 -7.43
CA ARG A 204 29.28 27.31 -7.77
C ARG A 204 29.65 28.70 -8.28
N MET A 205 28.83 29.23 -9.16
CA MET A 205 28.91 30.63 -9.55
C MET A 205 28.17 31.47 -8.51
N LEU A 206 28.84 32.49 -7.97
CA LEU A 206 28.24 33.46 -7.07
C LEU A 206 27.82 34.68 -7.89
N GLU A 207 26.53 34.98 -7.90
CA GLU A 207 26.01 36.24 -8.45
C GLU A 207 25.86 37.26 -7.32
N MET A 208 26.39 38.47 -7.52
CA MET A 208 26.23 39.58 -6.59
C MET A 208 25.80 40.83 -7.35
N LYS A 209 24.73 41.48 -6.88
CA LYS A 209 24.23 42.75 -7.42
C LYS A 209 24.75 43.89 -6.57
N VAL A 210 25.48 44.83 -7.18
CA VAL A 210 26.09 45.97 -6.49
C VAL A 210 25.54 47.26 -7.08
N GLY A 211 24.75 47.99 -6.31
CA GLY A 211 24.23 49.30 -6.73
C GLY A 211 25.29 50.39 -6.56
N VAL A 212 25.56 51.15 -7.62
CA VAL A 212 26.41 52.34 -7.61
C VAL A 212 25.63 53.60 -7.97
N SER A 213 26.11 54.75 -7.51
CA SER A 213 25.50 56.05 -7.85
C SER A 213 25.48 56.27 -9.36
N TYR A 214 24.47 56.97 -9.86
CA TYR A 214 24.42 57.42 -11.26
C TYR A 214 25.58 58.34 -11.65
N ASP A 215 26.15 59.05 -10.68
CA ASP A 215 27.30 59.92 -10.89
C ASP A 215 28.65 59.16 -10.89
N ALA A 216 28.64 57.84 -10.60
CA ALA A 216 29.86 57.04 -10.55
C ALA A 216 30.37 56.68 -11.95
N ASP A 217 31.69 56.68 -12.11
CA ASP A 217 32.33 56.18 -13.33
C ASP A 217 32.19 54.64 -13.39
N ILE A 218 31.44 54.17 -14.38
CA ILE A 218 31.13 52.75 -14.58
C ILE A 218 32.37 51.95 -14.98
N ASP A 219 33.27 52.51 -15.78
CA ASP A 219 34.49 51.81 -16.20
C ASP A 219 35.45 51.68 -15.03
N GLN A 220 35.59 52.73 -14.22
CA GLN A 220 36.35 52.67 -12.97
C GLN A 220 35.74 51.64 -12.01
N THR A 221 34.43 51.63 -11.85
CA THR A 221 33.70 50.69 -10.98
C THR A 221 33.97 49.24 -11.41
N LYS A 222 33.82 48.93 -12.70
CA LYS A 222 34.10 47.60 -13.25
C LYS A 222 35.54 47.16 -12.99
N GLN A 223 36.51 48.05 -13.13
CA GLN A 223 37.92 47.75 -12.84
C GLN A 223 38.15 47.44 -11.36
N VAL A 224 37.56 48.21 -10.45
CA VAL A 224 37.68 47.97 -9.01
C VAL A 224 37.05 46.64 -8.63
N LEU A 225 35.82 46.35 -9.07
CA LEU A 225 35.14 45.09 -8.79
C LEU A 225 35.92 43.88 -9.32
N ARG A 226 36.46 43.98 -10.55
CA ARG A 226 37.31 42.93 -11.11
C ARG A 226 38.55 42.67 -10.27
N LYS A 227 39.25 43.71 -9.83
CA LYS A 227 40.43 43.56 -8.96
C LYS A 227 40.09 42.86 -7.65
N VAL A 228 38.98 43.23 -7.01
CA VAL A 228 38.52 42.57 -5.78
C VAL A 228 38.26 41.07 -6.01
N MET A 229 37.62 40.71 -7.12
CA MET A 229 37.37 39.30 -7.48
C MET A 229 38.66 38.50 -7.73
N GLU A 230 39.67 39.12 -8.34
CA GLU A 230 40.97 38.50 -8.62
C GLU A 230 41.84 38.33 -7.35
N GLU A 231 41.66 39.22 -6.37
CA GLU A 231 42.38 39.22 -5.09
C GLU A 231 41.75 38.28 -4.05
N LEU A 232 40.47 37.93 -4.19
CA LEU A 232 39.76 37.00 -3.30
C LEU A 232 40.44 35.61 -3.26
N PRO A 233 40.91 35.12 -2.10
CA PRO A 233 41.61 33.84 -2.01
C PRO A 233 40.75 32.62 -2.38
N GLU A 234 39.44 32.69 -2.12
CA GLU A 234 38.49 31.61 -2.41
C GLU A 234 37.98 31.61 -3.86
N SER A 235 38.37 32.59 -4.68
CA SER A 235 37.91 32.68 -6.07
C SER A 235 38.66 31.69 -6.97
N LEU A 236 37.91 31.05 -7.87
CA LEU A 236 38.48 30.12 -8.85
C LEU A 236 39.04 30.91 -10.03
N LYS A 237 40.31 31.32 -9.95
CA LYS A 237 40.98 32.17 -10.96
C LYS A 237 41.02 31.61 -12.39
N GLN A 238 40.74 30.31 -12.57
CA GLN A 238 40.67 29.65 -13.87
C GLN A 238 39.30 29.82 -14.54
N GLU A 239 38.29 30.26 -13.79
CA GLU A 239 36.93 30.51 -14.26
C GLU A 239 36.73 31.98 -14.66
N PRO A 240 35.81 32.28 -15.60
CA PRO A 240 35.58 33.64 -16.04
C PRO A 240 34.90 34.48 -14.94
N PHE A 241 35.49 35.65 -14.65
CA PHE A 241 34.81 36.71 -13.89
C PHE A 241 34.02 37.61 -14.86
N LEU A 242 32.71 37.67 -14.66
CA LEU A 242 31.81 38.54 -15.43
C LEU A 242 31.44 39.74 -14.59
N VAL A 243 31.74 40.94 -15.09
CA VAL A 243 31.31 42.21 -14.51
C VAL A 243 30.67 43.04 -15.62
N PHE A 244 29.37 43.25 -15.51
CA PHE A 244 28.57 43.99 -16.48
C PHE A 244 27.51 44.80 -15.73
N VAL A 245 26.89 45.75 -16.44
CA VAL A 245 25.73 46.50 -15.91
C VAL A 245 24.50 45.66 -16.22
N ASP A 246 23.78 45.25 -15.18
CA ASP A 246 22.57 44.45 -15.24
C ASP A 246 21.34 45.35 -15.49
N SER A 247 21.20 46.45 -14.74
CA SER A 247 20.02 47.32 -14.85
C SER A 247 20.25 48.77 -14.38
N LEU A 248 19.44 49.70 -14.90
CA LEU A 248 19.33 51.07 -14.41
C LEU A 248 18.09 51.16 -13.52
N GLN A 249 18.27 51.21 -12.20
CA GLN A 249 17.18 51.25 -11.21
C GLN A 249 16.87 52.68 -10.78
N ASP A 250 15.80 52.91 -10.01
CA ASP A 250 15.32 54.26 -9.68
C ASP A 250 16.36 55.18 -9.02
N SER A 251 17.33 54.62 -8.30
CA SER A 251 18.35 55.38 -7.54
C SER A 251 19.77 54.82 -7.64
N SER A 252 20.00 53.78 -8.44
CA SER A 252 21.34 53.22 -8.66
C SER A 252 21.47 52.53 -10.01
N VAL A 253 22.70 52.42 -10.49
CA VAL A 253 23.09 51.52 -11.59
C VAL A 253 23.57 50.21 -10.96
N VAL A 254 23.01 49.08 -11.37
CA VAL A 254 23.34 47.74 -10.87
C VAL A 254 24.04 46.94 -11.96
#